data_AF-A0A066RMF6-F1
#
_entry.id   AF-A0A066RMF6-F1
#
_cell.length_a   1.000
_cell.length_b   1.000
_cell.length_c   1.000
_cell.angle_alpha   90.00
_cell.angle_beta   90.00
_cell.angle_gamma   90.00
#
_symmetry.space_group_name_H-M   'P 1'
#
loop_
_entity.id
_entity.type
_entity.pdbx_description
1 polymer ?
#
loop_
_entity_poly.entity_id
_entity_poly.type
_entity_poly.pdbx_seq_one_letter_code
_entity_poly.pdbx_strand_id
1 'polypeptide(L)'
;MKDQLTISISTINGSYHFQLGKYLRRNLVATFLLFLVTVVVMAFSIQYLWTAVNQTEQEKTQLSRHANELKDEISSLESDRQSLEQNLADRRYELEQITGRVNDLENVLGIDTETEQPLNDRLDTAALNSAVRVAMLKVIPNGSPMDYRRISSSYGSRNHPVFGNKRRHLGIDLSSSSGTAVYAPADGVIELVRPSKKGYGNLLKVDHGYGFMTLYAHLKTFKVKTGDFVRKGDLIALSGNSGTSTGPHLHYEVRFLGRALNPKYFINWGPDNFDYLFNHERSIQWDSLVKVLETQVSTQLQLSLHKAVPSKGISN
;
A
#
# COMPACT_ATOMS: atom_id res chain seq x y z
N MET A 1 109.66 29.23 -41.47
CA MET A 1 109.90 28.35 -40.29
C MET A 1 109.05 27.11 -40.48
N LYS A 2 109.67 25.92 -40.60
CA LYS A 2 108.94 24.67 -40.85
C LYS A 2 108.41 24.14 -39.52
N ASP A 3 107.09 24.17 -39.39
CA ASP A 3 106.33 23.77 -38.22
C ASP A 3 106.34 22.23 -38.11
N GLN A 4 107.33 21.67 -37.41
CA GLN A 4 107.56 20.22 -37.26
C GLN A 4 107.32 19.81 -35.81
N LEU A 5 106.32 18.94 -35.60
CA LEU A 5 106.01 18.34 -34.30
C LEU A 5 106.79 17.04 -34.16
N THR A 6 107.76 17.02 -33.25
CA THR A 6 108.57 15.83 -32.95
C THR A 6 108.02 15.17 -31.69
N ILE A 7 107.33 14.04 -31.85
CA ILE A 7 106.88 13.24 -30.70
C ILE A 7 108.08 12.42 -30.25
N SER A 8 108.55 12.70 -29.02
CA SER A 8 109.72 12.05 -28.42
C SER A 8 109.22 11.14 -27.30
N ILE A 9 109.33 9.83 -27.48
CA ILE A 9 108.99 8.86 -26.43
C ILE A 9 110.33 8.38 -25.84
N SER A 10 110.61 8.76 -24.59
CA SER A 10 111.82 8.35 -23.89
C SER A 10 111.57 7.05 -23.13
N THR A 11 112.31 6.00 -23.47
CA THR A 11 112.32 4.73 -22.71
C THR A 11 113.73 4.46 -22.17
N ILE A 12 113.84 3.53 -21.22
CA ILE A 12 115.11 3.16 -20.57
C ILE A 12 116.20 2.67 -21.54
N ASN A 13 115.84 2.28 -22.78
CA ASN A 13 116.74 1.76 -23.80
C ASN A 13 116.95 2.71 -25.00
N GLY A 14 116.57 3.98 -24.87
CA GLY A 14 116.77 5.01 -25.89
C GLY A 14 115.53 5.84 -26.20
N SER A 15 115.75 6.97 -26.89
CA SER A 15 114.69 7.87 -27.38
C SER A 15 114.41 7.63 -28.86
N TYR A 16 113.17 7.28 -29.19
CA TYR A 16 112.72 7.21 -30.58
C TYR A 16 112.04 8.53 -30.95
N HIS A 17 112.48 9.14 -32.05
CA HIS A 17 111.93 10.39 -32.56
C HIS A 17 111.17 10.12 -33.87
N PHE A 18 109.85 10.31 -33.85
CA PHE A 18 109.03 10.18 -35.06
C PHE A 18 108.75 11.56 -35.64
N GLN A 19 109.12 11.77 -36.91
CA GLN A 19 108.86 13.00 -37.65
C GLN A 19 107.60 12.84 -38.51
N LEU A 20 106.51 13.51 -38.13
CA LEU A 20 105.26 13.43 -38.90
C LEU A 20 105.25 14.41 -40.08
N GLY A 21 105.00 13.89 -41.30
CA GLY A 21 104.84 14.70 -42.51
C GLY A 21 103.49 15.43 -42.59
N LYS A 22 103.45 16.59 -43.27
CA LYS A 22 102.27 17.48 -43.42
C LYS A 22 101.02 16.75 -43.94
N TYR A 23 101.19 15.80 -44.86
CA TYR A 23 100.08 14.99 -45.41
C TYR A 23 99.53 13.97 -44.41
N LEU A 24 100.39 13.33 -43.61
CA LEU A 24 99.99 12.39 -42.58
C LEU A 24 99.16 13.09 -41.49
N ARG A 25 99.56 14.32 -41.10
CA ARG A 25 98.80 15.17 -40.16
C ARG A 25 97.40 15.51 -40.69
N ARG A 26 97.28 15.92 -41.96
CA ARG A 26 95.99 16.26 -42.56
C ARG A 26 95.04 15.06 -42.63
N ASN A 27 95.56 13.90 -43.02
CA ASN A 27 94.76 12.69 -43.12
C ASN A 27 94.36 12.15 -41.74
N LEU A 28 95.24 12.20 -40.73
CA LEU A 28 94.90 11.82 -39.36
C LEU A 28 93.84 12.74 -38.74
N VAL A 29 93.92 14.05 -38.99
CA VAL A 29 92.89 15.00 -38.53
C VAL A 29 91.57 14.75 -39.26
N ALA A 30 91.59 14.46 -40.55
CA ALA A 30 90.38 14.16 -41.32
C ALA A 30 89.71 12.84 -40.90
N THR A 31 90.49 11.77 -40.65
CA THR A 31 89.95 10.49 -40.15
C THR A 31 89.44 10.62 -38.73
N PHE A 32 90.11 11.39 -37.87
CA PHE A 32 89.63 11.68 -36.52
C PHE A 32 88.33 12.49 -36.54
N LEU A 33 88.21 13.50 -37.40
CA LEU A 33 86.96 14.26 -37.58
C LEU A 33 85.83 13.39 -38.13
N LEU A 34 86.11 12.51 -39.08
CA LEU A 34 85.11 11.61 -39.64
C LEU A 34 84.64 10.58 -38.60
N PHE A 35 85.56 10.06 -37.77
CA PHE A 35 85.24 9.24 -36.60
C PHE A 35 84.43 10.01 -35.56
N LEU A 36 84.73 11.28 -35.30
CA LEU A 36 83.95 12.12 -34.40
C LEU A 36 82.52 12.30 -34.92
N VAL A 37 82.35 12.56 -36.22
CA VAL A 37 81.03 12.71 -36.85
C VAL A 37 80.23 11.41 -36.79
N THR A 38 80.83 10.25 -37.06
CA THR A 38 80.13 8.96 -36.95
C THR A 38 79.71 8.66 -35.52
N VAL A 39 80.55 8.99 -34.52
CA VAL A 39 80.19 8.86 -33.10
C VAL A 39 79.03 9.78 -32.73
N VAL A 40 79.00 11.02 -33.22
CA VAL A 40 77.90 11.96 -32.97
C VAL A 40 76.59 11.47 -33.60
N VAL A 41 76.62 11.02 -34.86
CA VAL A 41 75.44 10.47 -35.55
C VAL A 41 74.93 9.22 -34.82
N MET A 42 75.84 8.34 -34.40
CA MET A 42 75.50 7.15 -33.63
C MET A 42 74.87 7.51 -32.28
N ALA A 43 75.41 8.49 -31.56
CA ALA A 43 74.83 8.96 -30.30
C ALA A 43 73.42 9.55 -30.50
N PHE A 44 73.21 10.35 -31.55
CA PHE A 44 71.90 10.93 -31.88
C PHE A 44 70.88 9.84 -32.24
N SER A 45 71.32 8.83 -32.99
CA SER A 45 70.51 7.66 -33.35
C SER A 45 70.09 6.86 -32.13
N ILE A 46 71.02 6.62 -31.19
CA ILE A 46 70.75 5.93 -29.92
C ILE A 46 69.76 6.73 -29.08
N GLN A 47 69.91 8.06 -29.00
CA GLN A 47 69.01 8.92 -28.23
C GLN A 47 67.60 8.96 -28.84
N TYR A 48 67.49 9.00 -30.18
CA TYR A 48 66.22 8.88 -30.88
C TYR A 48 65.55 7.52 -30.62
N LEU A 49 66.30 6.42 -30.72
CA LEU A 49 65.76 5.08 -30.43
C LEU A 49 65.34 4.95 -28.96
N TRP A 50 66.11 5.49 -28.02
CA TRP A 50 65.79 5.47 -26.60
C TRP A 50 64.51 6.25 -26.27
N THR A 51 64.34 7.42 -26.87
CA THR A 51 63.10 8.21 -26.70
C THR A 51 61.89 7.53 -27.34
N ALA A 52 62.02 6.98 -28.55
CA ALA A 52 60.96 6.22 -29.21
C ALA A 52 60.54 4.96 -28.41
N VAL A 53 61.52 4.23 -27.86
CA VAL A 53 61.26 3.06 -26.99
C VAL A 53 60.54 3.49 -25.72
N ASN A 54 61.04 4.52 -25.03
CA ASN A 54 60.40 5.04 -23.82
C ASN A 54 58.95 5.49 -24.06
N GLN A 55 58.67 6.15 -25.18
CA GLN A 55 57.32 6.62 -25.51
C GLN A 55 56.37 5.45 -25.77
N THR A 56 56.83 4.42 -26.49
CA THR A 56 56.06 3.19 -26.74
C THR A 56 55.79 2.43 -25.45
N GLU A 57 56.76 2.42 -24.53
CA GLU A 57 56.62 1.80 -23.22
C GLU A 57 55.58 2.54 -22.36
N GLN A 58 55.60 3.89 -22.38
CA GLN A 58 54.58 4.71 -21.74
C GLN A 58 53.18 4.46 -22.31
N GLU A 59 53.02 4.44 -23.63
CA GLU A 59 51.72 4.16 -24.28
C GLU A 59 51.20 2.76 -23.89
N LYS A 60 52.05 1.73 -23.91
CA LYS A 60 51.68 0.39 -23.43
C LYS A 60 51.22 0.41 -21.97
N THR A 61 51.91 1.15 -21.09
CA THR A 61 51.48 1.25 -19.69
C THR A 61 50.16 1.99 -19.54
N GLN A 62 49.90 3.04 -20.32
CA GLN A 62 48.62 3.75 -20.31
C GLN A 62 47.48 2.88 -20.82
N LEU A 63 47.69 2.15 -21.91
CA LEU A 63 46.70 1.24 -22.48
C LEU A 63 46.39 0.09 -21.53
N SER A 64 47.40 -0.44 -20.85
CA SER A 64 47.24 -1.47 -19.82
C SER A 64 46.47 -0.95 -18.60
N ARG A 65 46.72 0.30 -18.17
CA ARG A 65 45.93 0.95 -17.10
C ARG A 65 44.47 1.11 -17.51
N HIS A 66 44.20 1.65 -18.69
CA HIS A 66 42.83 1.77 -19.19
C HIS A 66 42.13 0.41 -19.31
N ALA A 67 42.83 -0.62 -19.79
CA ALA A 67 42.29 -1.96 -19.87
C ALA A 67 41.92 -2.53 -18.48
N ASN A 68 42.72 -2.22 -17.46
CA ASN A 68 42.41 -2.62 -16.07
C ASN A 68 41.26 -1.79 -15.49
N GLU A 69 41.22 -0.48 -15.70
CA GLU A 69 40.12 0.40 -15.26
C GLU A 69 38.78 -0.03 -15.88
N LEU A 70 38.76 -0.28 -17.19
CA LEU A 70 37.58 -0.80 -17.88
C LEU A 70 37.15 -2.16 -17.35
N LYS A 71 38.11 -3.04 -17.01
CA LYS A 71 37.82 -4.34 -16.43
C LYS A 71 37.19 -4.22 -15.03
N ASP A 72 37.69 -3.30 -14.22
CA ASP A 72 37.14 -3.02 -12.89
C ASP A 72 35.74 -2.40 -13.00
N GLU A 73 35.52 -1.49 -13.95
CA GLU A 73 34.21 -0.89 -14.23
C GLU A 73 33.19 -1.96 -14.68
N ILE A 74 33.56 -2.84 -15.61
CA ILE A 74 32.71 -3.97 -16.03
C ILE A 74 32.36 -4.86 -14.83
N SER A 75 33.33 -5.17 -13.98
CA SER A 75 33.10 -6.00 -12.79
C SER A 75 32.13 -5.33 -11.81
N SER A 76 32.24 -4.01 -11.63
CA SER A 76 31.31 -3.24 -10.79
C SER A 76 29.90 -3.21 -11.37
N LEU A 77 29.78 -2.99 -12.68
CA LEU A 77 28.48 -2.97 -13.38
C LEU A 77 27.80 -4.34 -13.36
N GLU A 78 28.56 -5.44 -13.46
CA GLU A 78 28.02 -6.79 -13.31
C GLU A 78 27.47 -7.02 -11.89
N SER A 79 28.20 -6.58 -10.85
CA SER A 79 27.73 -6.65 -9.47
C SER A 79 26.46 -5.82 -9.26
N ASP A 80 26.42 -4.61 -9.80
CA ASP A 80 25.26 -3.73 -9.70
C ASP A 80 24.05 -4.35 -10.41
N ARG A 81 24.25 -4.89 -11.61
CA ARG A 81 23.20 -5.58 -12.37
C ARG A 81 22.64 -6.77 -11.59
N GLN A 82 23.51 -7.57 -10.98
CA GLN A 82 23.09 -8.71 -10.16
C GLN A 82 22.29 -8.26 -8.94
N SER A 83 22.70 -7.18 -8.27
CA SER A 83 21.97 -6.60 -7.14
C SER A 83 20.59 -6.06 -7.55
N LEU A 84 20.50 -5.42 -8.72
CA LEU A 84 19.25 -4.93 -9.30
C LEU A 84 18.31 -6.07 -9.66
N GLU A 85 18.82 -7.13 -10.29
CA GLU A 85 18.05 -8.33 -10.60
C GLU A 85 17.49 -8.98 -9.33
N GLN A 86 18.29 -9.07 -8.27
CA GLN A 86 17.85 -9.62 -6.99
C GLN A 86 16.78 -8.75 -6.32
N ASN A 87 16.97 -7.43 -6.26
CA ASN A 87 15.97 -6.49 -5.76
C ASN A 87 14.65 -6.58 -6.55
N LEU A 88 14.71 -6.74 -7.87
CA LEU A 88 13.52 -6.92 -8.70
C LEU A 88 12.82 -8.26 -8.43
N ALA A 89 13.58 -9.34 -8.21
CA ALA A 89 13.02 -10.64 -7.84
C ALA A 89 12.31 -10.58 -6.48
N ASP A 90 12.95 -9.97 -5.48
CA ASP A 90 12.37 -9.77 -4.16
C ASP A 90 11.09 -8.92 -4.23
N ARG A 91 11.11 -7.83 -5.01
CA ARG A 91 9.93 -6.97 -5.20
C ARG A 91 8.78 -7.68 -5.92
N ARG A 92 9.10 -8.55 -6.89
CA ARG A 92 8.09 -9.38 -7.58
C ARG A 92 7.44 -10.37 -6.62
N TYR A 93 8.26 -11.02 -5.77
CA TYR A 93 7.75 -11.92 -4.74
C TYR A 93 6.82 -11.20 -3.76
N GLU A 94 7.19 -10.00 -3.29
CA GLU A 94 6.32 -9.17 -2.45
C GLU A 94 4.98 -8.85 -3.13
N LEU A 95 5.01 -8.48 -4.42
CA LEU A 95 3.80 -8.17 -5.19
C LEU A 95 2.90 -9.40 -5.37
N GLU A 96 3.48 -10.58 -5.58
CA GLU A 96 2.74 -11.84 -5.67
C GLU A 96 2.03 -12.17 -4.34
N GLN A 97 2.73 -12.01 -3.21
CA GLN A 97 2.14 -12.18 -1.88
C GLN A 97 0.99 -11.21 -1.62
N ILE A 98 1.16 -9.93 -1.99
CA ILE A 98 0.10 -8.92 -1.86
C ILE A 98 -1.09 -9.29 -2.73
N THR A 99 -0.85 -9.71 -3.98
CA THR A 99 -1.91 -10.10 -4.91
C THR A 99 -2.70 -11.29 -4.37
N GLY A 100 -2.03 -12.30 -3.80
CA GLY A 100 -2.69 -13.43 -3.15
C GLY A 100 -3.59 -12.99 -1.99
N ARG A 101 -3.09 -12.11 -1.11
CA ARG A 101 -3.88 -11.56 0.02
C ARG A 101 -5.08 -10.74 -0.43
N VAL A 102 -4.94 -9.96 -1.51
CA VAL A 102 -6.05 -9.21 -2.11
C VAL A 102 -7.10 -10.17 -2.64
N ASN A 103 -6.68 -11.23 -3.33
CA ASN A 103 -7.58 -12.26 -3.84
C ASN A 103 -8.35 -12.97 -2.71
N ASP A 104 -7.69 -13.29 -1.60
CA ASP A 104 -8.35 -13.86 -0.41
C ASP A 104 -9.40 -12.89 0.17
N LEU A 105 -9.09 -11.60 0.22
CA LEU A 105 -10.04 -10.57 0.66
C LEU A 105 -11.22 -10.42 -0.31
N GLU A 106 -10.96 -10.43 -1.62
CA GLU A 106 -12.00 -10.39 -2.66
C GLU A 106 -12.94 -11.60 -2.51
N ASN A 107 -12.41 -12.80 -2.30
CA ASN A 107 -13.20 -14.02 -2.05
C ASN A 107 -14.06 -13.91 -0.79
N VAL A 108 -13.51 -13.42 0.32
CA VAL A 108 -14.28 -13.19 1.56
C VAL A 108 -15.38 -12.15 1.35
N LEU A 109 -15.09 -11.14 0.52
CA LEU A 109 -16.06 -10.15 0.12
C LEU A 109 -16.99 -10.69 -0.98
N GLY A 110 -16.88 -11.92 -1.49
CA GLY A 110 -17.72 -12.40 -2.59
C GLY A 110 -17.63 -11.51 -3.84
N ILE A 111 -16.47 -10.92 -4.08
CA ILE A 111 -16.16 -10.13 -5.26
C ILE A 111 -15.54 -11.11 -6.26
N ASP A 112 -16.35 -11.62 -7.18
CA ASP A 112 -15.87 -12.46 -8.28
C ASP A 112 -15.24 -11.55 -9.36
N THR A 113 -14.01 -11.09 -9.13
CA THR A 113 -13.22 -10.42 -10.17
C THR A 113 -12.62 -11.46 -11.11
N GLU A 114 -13.43 -11.95 -12.06
CA GLU A 114 -12.98 -12.81 -13.17
C GLU A 114 -12.12 -12.05 -14.21
N THR A 115 -11.92 -10.74 -14.06
CA THR A 115 -11.26 -9.91 -15.06
C THR A 115 -9.77 -9.69 -14.80
N GLU A 116 -8.95 -9.83 -15.85
CA GLU A 116 -7.52 -9.48 -15.97
C GLU A 116 -7.24 -7.97 -15.77
N GLN A 117 -7.71 -7.37 -14.67
CA GLN A 117 -7.44 -5.97 -14.36
C GLN A 117 -6.08 -5.79 -13.70
N PRO A 118 -5.38 -4.67 -13.95
CA PRO A 118 -4.18 -4.29 -13.21
C PRO A 118 -4.43 -4.31 -11.69
N LEU A 119 -3.40 -4.67 -10.92
CA LEU A 119 -3.49 -4.78 -9.45
C LEU A 119 -4.02 -3.49 -8.78
N ASN A 120 -3.66 -2.32 -9.31
CA ASN A 120 -4.10 -1.03 -8.77
C ASN A 120 -5.63 -0.85 -8.89
N ASP A 121 -6.21 -1.18 -10.04
CA ASP A 121 -7.65 -1.04 -10.29
C ASP A 121 -8.46 -2.02 -9.43
N ARG A 122 -7.91 -3.24 -9.23
CA ARG A 122 -8.47 -4.24 -8.31
C ARG A 122 -8.45 -3.76 -6.87
N LEU A 123 -7.33 -3.19 -6.42
CA LEU A 123 -7.20 -2.61 -5.09
C LEU A 123 -8.19 -1.48 -4.85
N ASP A 124 -8.36 -0.58 -5.82
CA ASP A 124 -9.31 0.52 -5.74
C ASP A 124 -10.76 0.01 -5.67
N THR A 125 -11.10 -0.98 -6.49
CA THR A 125 -12.42 -1.61 -6.52
C THR A 125 -12.71 -2.37 -5.23
N ALA A 126 -11.76 -3.15 -4.73
CA ALA A 126 -11.88 -3.88 -3.47
C ALA A 126 -11.98 -2.93 -2.27
N ALA A 127 -11.19 -1.84 -2.27
CA ALA A 127 -11.25 -0.81 -1.25
C ALA A 127 -12.60 -0.09 -1.25
N LEU A 128 -13.12 0.29 -2.43
CA LEU A 128 -14.43 0.92 -2.56
C LEU A 128 -15.54 -0.02 -2.08
N ASN A 129 -15.57 -1.27 -2.57
CA ASN A 129 -16.56 -2.26 -2.16
C ASN A 129 -16.54 -2.54 -0.66
N SER A 130 -15.35 -2.71 -0.09
CA SER A 130 -15.18 -2.88 1.36
C SER A 130 -15.71 -1.67 2.13
N ALA A 131 -15.36 -0.46 1.70
CA ALA A 131 -15.82 0.77 2.33
C ALA A 131 -17.34 0.94 2.25
N VAL A 132 -17.95 0.60 1.11
CA VAL A 132 -19.42 0.63 0.92
C VAL A 132 -20.11 -0.37 1.83
N ARG A 133 -19.59 -1.60 1.94
CA ARG A 133 -20.12 -2.62 2.86
C ARG A 133 -20.05 -2.19 4.32
N VAL A 134 -18.93 -1.61 4.73
CA VAL A 134 -18.77 -1.05 6.08
C VAL A 134 -19.75 0.10 6.31
N ALA A 135 -19.95 0.99 5.34
CA ALA A 135 -20.93 2.06 5.42
C ALA A 135 -22.36 1.51 5.57
N MET A 136 -22.73 0.50 4.78
CA MET A 136 -24.02 -0.19 4.89
C MET A 136 -24.24 -0.80 6.28
N LEU A 137 -23.26 -1.53 6.79
CA LEU A 137 -23.33 -2.14 8.13
C LEU A 137 -23.32 -1.12 9.28
N LYS A 138 -23.00 0.15 9.01
CA LYS A 138 -23.15 1.23 9.99
C LYS A 138 -24.54 1.84 9.97
N VAL A 139 -25.15 2.03 8.79
CA VAL A 139 -26.42 2.77 8.66
C VAL A 139 -27.66 1.88 8.56
N ILE A 140 -27.53 0.63 8.14
CA ILE A 140 -28.64 -0.32 8.06
C ILE A 140 -28.63 -1.19 9.32
N PRO A 141 -29.75 -1.31 10.06
CA PRO A 141 -29.83 -2.15 11.26
C PRO A 141 -29.33 -3.57 11.00
N ASN A 142 -28.38 -4.06 11.80
CA ASN A 142 -27.84 -5.41 11.63
C ASN A 142 -27.36 -6.00 12.96
N GLY A 143 -27.40 -7.33 13.06
CA GLY A 143 -27.09 -8.05 14.29
C GLY A 143 -28.21 -7.96 15.35
N SER A 144 -28.03 -8.69 16.44
CA SER A 144 -29.00 -8.69 17.55
C SER A 144 -28.90 -7.41 18.38
N PRO A 145 -30.03 -6.74 18.72
CA PRO A 145 -30.02 -5.56 19.58
C PRO A 145 -29.85 -5.90 21.07
N MET A 146 -29.90 -7.18 21.45
CA MET A 146 -29.69 -7.60 22.84
C MET A 146 -29.27 -9.07 22.93
N ASP A 147 -28.77 -9.47 24.10
CA ASP A 147 -28.67 -10.89 24.43
C ASP A 147 -30.06 -11.43 24.86
N TYR A 148 -30.50 -12.52 24.21
CA TYR A 148 -31.83 -13.08 24.41
C TYR A 148 -31.80 -14.61 24.46
N ARG A 149 -32.74 -15.21 25.19
CA ARG A 149 -32.80 -16.67 25.36
C ARG A 149 -33.43 -17.37 24.16
N ARG A 150 -34.53 -16.80 23.66
CA ARG A 150 -35.25 -17.28 22.48
C ARG A 150 -36.14 -16.18 21.89
N ILE A 151 -36.52 -16.36 20.63
CA ILE A 151 -37.63 -15.63 20.02
C ILE A 151 -38.93 -16.20 20.61
N SER A 152 -39.65 -15.42 21.42
CA SER A 152 -40.93 -15.81 21.98
C SER A 152 -42.09 -15.59 21.02
N SER A 153 -41.94 -14.65 20.08
CA SER A 153 -42.91 -14.47 18.99
C SER A 153 -42.29 -13.88 17.74
N SER A 154 -42.60 -14.48 16.59
CA SER A 154 -42.10 -14.08 15.28
C SER A 154 -42.92 -12.94 14.66
N TYR A 155 -42.32 -12.26 13.68
CA TYR A 155 -42.99 -11.31 12.80
C TYR A 155 -44.09 -11.98 11.95
N GLY A 156 -45.15 -11.24 11.61
CA GLY A 156 -46.22 -11.70 10.73
C GLY A 156 -47.50 -12.12 11.47
N SER A 157 -48.33 -12.94 10.81
CA SER A 157 -49.67 -13.29 11.34
C SER A 157 -49.56 -14.28 12.50
N ARG A 158 -50.12 -13.93 13.66
CA ARG A 158 -50.17 -14.80 14.86
C ARG A 158 -51.46 -14.64 15.64
N ASN A 159 -51.79 -15.61 16.49
CA ASN A 159 -52.82 -15.41 17.51
C ASN A 159 -52.25 -14.49 18.60
N HIS A 160 -52.95 -13.40 18.91
CA HIS A 160 -52.50 -12.42 19.88
C HIS A 160 -52.52 -13.02 21.29
N PRO A 161 -51.40 -13.05 22.02
CA PRO A 161 -51.26 -13.82 23.26
C PRO A 161 -52.18 -13.32 24.39
N VAL A 162 -52.61 -12.06 24.34
CA VAL A 162 -53.52 -11.45 25.33
C VAL A 162 -54.99 -11.46 24.89
N PHE A 163 -55.26 -11.40 23.58
CA PHE A 163 -56.63 -11.17 23.06
C PHE A 163 -57.21 -12.37 22.30
N GLY A 164 -56.41 -13.41 22.05
CA GLY A 164 -56.84 -14.66 21.41
C GLY A 164 -57.16 -14.58 19.91
N ASN A 165 -57.27 -13.37 19.33
CA ASN A 165 -57.57 -13.17 17.91
C ASN A 165 -56.32 -13.15 17.02
N LYS A 166 -56.47 -13.51 15.74
CA LYS A 166 -55.40 -13.33 14.75
C LYS A 166 -55.07 -11.85 14.58
N ARG A 167 -53.83 -11.46 14.86
CA ARG A 167 -53.29 -10.12 14.64
C ARG A 167 -51.92 -10.22 13.98
N ARG A 168 -51.62 -9.20 13.16
CA ARG A 168 -50.29 -9.08 12.56
C ARG A 168 -49.33 -8.52 13.60
N HIS A 169 -48.27 -9.26 13.87
CA HIS A 169 -47.16 -8.83 14.67
C HIS A 169 -46.18 -8.05 13.80
N LEU A 170 -45.95 -6.78 14.15
CA LEU A 170 -45.13 -5.85 13.38
C LEU A 170 -43.63 -5.95 13.70
N GLY A 171 -43.26 -6.83 14.62
CA GLY A 171 -41.89 -7.02 15.07
C GLY A 171 -41.60 -8.45 15.51
N ILE A 172 -40.62 -8.59 16.38
CA ILE A 172 -40.21 -9.84 17.01
C ILE A 172 -40.12 -9.65 18.51
N ASP A 173 -40.54 -10.65 19.27
CA ASP A 173 -40.47 -10.64 20.73
C ASP A 173 -39.24 -11.48 21.16
N LEU A 174 -38.26 -10.82 21.78
CA LEU A 174 -37.01 -11.42 22.26
C LEU A 174 -37.07 -11.64 23.77
N SER A 175 -37.21 -12.90 24.19
CA SER A 175 -37.34 -13.24 25.61
C SER A 175 -36.02 -13.01 26.36
N SER A 176 -36.10 -12.26 27.46
CA SER A 176 -34.93 -11.87 28.25
C SER A 176 -35.34 -11.63 29.71
N SER A 177 -34.35 -11.54 30.61
CA SER A 177 -34.60 -11.07 31.97
C SER A 177 -34.94 -9.57 31.94
N SER A 178 -35.77 -9.11 32.89
CA SER A 178 -35.99 -7.66 33.05
C SER A 178 -34.69 -6.97 33.43
N GLY A 179 -34.34 -5.89 32.73
CA GLY A 179 -33.09 -5.16 32.93
C GLY A 179 -31.94 -5.57 32.00
N THR A 180 -32.15 -6.48 31.04
CA THR A 180 -31.11 -6.82 30.05
C THR A 180 -30.81 -5.62 29.15
N ALA A 181 -29.53 -5.41 28.85
CA ALA A 181 -29.06 -4.32 28.00
C ALA A 181 -29.62 -4.41 26.57
N VAL A 182 -30.01 -3.26 26.02
CA VAL A 182 -30.47 -3.09 24.64
C VAL A 182 -29.58 -2.08 23.95
N TYR A 183 -29.07 -2.46 22.77
CA TYR A 183 -28.07 -1.73 22.01
C TYR A 183 -28.60 -1.25 20.66
N ALA A 184 -28.03 -0.16 20.14
CA ALA A 184 -28.33 0.33 18.80
C ALA A 184 -27.73 -0.61 17.73
N PRO A 185 -28.52 -1.11 16.76
CA PRO A 185 -28.07 -2.03 15.71
C PRO A 185 -27.41 -1.32 14.53
N ALA A 186 -27.50 0.01 14.47
CA ALA A 186 -26.92 0.89 13.48
C ALA A 186 -26.78 2.29 14.09
N ASP A 187 -25.94 3.13 13.47
CA ASP A 187 -25.82 4.55 13.77
C ASP A 187 -27.16 5.25 13.52
N GLY A 188 -27.47 6.29 14.29
CA GLY A 188 -28.74 7.00 14.12
C GLY A 188 -28.96 8.12 15.13
N VAL A 189 -30.19 8.64 15.12
CA VAL A 189 -30.67 9.65 16.05
C VAL A 189 -31.93 9.12 16.77
N ILE A 190 -32.04 9.42 18.07
CA ILE A 190 -33.23 9.05 18.82
C ILE A 190 -34.41 9.92 18.41
N GLU A 191 -35.30 9.38 17.58
CA GLU A 191 -36.51 10.04 17.12
C GLU A 191 -37.51 10.25 18.26
N LEU A 192 -37.71 9.22 19.11
CA LEU A 192 -38.75 9.24 20.12
C LEU A 192 -38.37 8.46 21.38
N VAL A 193 -38.50 9.11 22.54
CA VAL A 193 -38.58 8.47 23.85
C VAL A 193 -39.96 8.72 24.43
N ARG A 194 -40.74 7.66 24.63
CA ARG A 194 -42.13 7.77 25.12
C ARG A 194 -42.39 6.80 26.28
N PRO A 195 -42.45 7.28 27.54
CA PRO A 195 -42.90 6.47 28.65
C PRO A 195 -44.41 6.18 28.54
N SER A 196 -44.82 4.95 28.83
CA SER A 196 -46.24 4.57 28.87
C SER A 196 -46.45 3.26 29.63
N LYS A 197 -47.64 3.09 30.21
CA LYS A 197 -48.10 1.83 30.83
C LYS A 197 -49.09 1.03 29.98
N LYS A 198 -49.41 1.49 28.76
CA LYS A 198 -50.40 0.87 27.85
C LYS A 198 -49.76 0.51 26.51
N GLY A 199 -50.30 -0.50 25.82
CA GLY A 199 -49.86 -0.90 24.47
C GLY A 199 -48.38 -1.32 24.47
N TYR A 200 -47.57 -0.69 23.61
CA TYR A 200 -46.11 -0.88 23.59
C TYR A 200 -45.40 -0.56 24.92
N GLY A 201 -46.06 0.10 25.88
CA GLY A 201 -45.41 0.53 27.10
C GLY A 201 -44.36 1.61 26.82
N ASN A 202 -43.26 1.56 27.58
CA ASN A 202 -42.10 2.42 27.34
C ASN A 202 -41.51 2.10 25.97
N LEU A 203 -41.53 3.11 25.11
CA LEU A 203 -41.20 3.01 23.70
C LEU A 203 -40.00 3.90 23.37
N LEU A 204 -39.03 3.33 22.67
CA LEU A 204 -37.92 4.05 22.06
C LEU A 204 -37.96 3.83 20.54
N LYS A 205 -37.70 4.89 19.77
CA LYS A 205 -37.48 4.80 18.32
C LYS A 205 -36.16 5.46 17.93
N VAL A 206 -35.45 4.84 17.00
CA VAL A 206 -34.21 5.34 16.43
C VAL A 206 -34.37 5.44 14.92
N ASP A 207 -34.05 6.60 14.37
CA ASP A 207 -33.95 6.84 12.93
C ASP A 207 -32.48 6.66 12.50
N HIS A 208 -32.25 5.75 11.56
CA HIS A 208 -30.91 5.39 11.08
C HIS A 208 -30.55 6.07 9.74
N GLY A 209 -31.46 6.90 9.21
CA GLY A 209 -31.32 7.46 7.88
C GLY A 209 -31.71 6.45 6.79
N TYR A 210 -31.70 6.92 5.53
CA TYR A 210 -32.09 6.14 4.36
C TYR A 210 -33.47 5.46 4.46
N GLY A 211 -34.34 5.98 5.34
CA GLY A 211 -35.67 5.44 5.59
C GLY A 211 -35.72 4.28 6.59
N PHE A 212 -34.59 3.83 7.16
CA PHE A 212 -34.57 2.78 8.18
C PHE A 212 -34.84 3.33 9.57
N MET A 213 -35.69 2.64 10.32
CA MET A 213 -35.96 2.95 11.71
C MET A 213 -36.03 1.66 12.52
N THR A 214 -35.69 1.75 13.80
CA THR A 214 -35.89 0.66 14.76
C THR A 214 -36.74 1.12 15.93
N LEU A 215 -37.52 0.17 16.45
CA LEU A 215 -38.47 0.42 17.53
C LEU A 215 -38.25 -0.60 18.64
N TYR A 216 -38.25 -0.12 19.88
CA TYR A 216 -38.00 -0.92 21.08
C TYR A 216 -39.12 -0.65 22.08
N ALA A 217 -39.82 -1.70 22.46
CA ALA A 217 -40.98 -1.62 23.33
C ALA A 217 -40.85 -2.52 24.56
N HIS A 218 -41.78 -2.34 25.50
CA HIS A 218 -41.81 -3.01 26.80
C HIS A 218 -40.59 -2.70 27.69
N LEU A 219 -39.89 -1.59 27.42
CA LEU A 219 -38.65 -1.22 28.10
C LEU A 219 -38.87 -0.95 29.59
N LYS A 220 -37.83 -1.19 30.40
CA LYS A 220 -37.79 -0.82 31.82
C LYS A 220 -37.27 0.59 32.02
N THR A 221 -36.18 0.94 31.32
CA THR A 221 -35.46 2.21 31.53
C THR A 221 -34.83 2.66 30.21
N PHE A 222 -34.94 3.96 29.92
CA PHE A 222 -34.23 4.60 28.81
C PHE A 222 -32.84 5.03 29.26
N LYS A 223 -31.83 4.89 28.39
CA LYS A 223 -30.46 5.37 28.63
C LYS A 223 -30.10 6.58 27.77
N VAL A 224 -31.02 7.00 26.92
CA VAL A 224 -30.91 8.10 25.96
C VAL A 224 -32.17 8.97 25.97
N LYS A 225 -32.10 10.14 25.33
CA LYS A 225 -33.18 11.11 25.17
C LYS A 225 -33.44 11.38 23.69
N THR A 226 -34.63 11.89 23.37
CA THR A 226 -34.94 12.34 22.01
C THR A 226 -33.93 13.39 21.54
N GLY A 227 -33.41 13.24 20.33
CA GLY A 227 -32.39 14.09 19.73
C GLY A 227 -30.94 13.61 19.95
N ASP A 228 -30.71 12.61 20.81
CA ASP A 228 -29.35 12.08 21.00
C ASP A 228 -28.88 11.33 19.75
N PHE A 229 -27.61 11.53 19.38
CA PHE A 229 -26.94 10.70 18.38
C PHE A 229 -26.42 9.42 19.03
N VAL A 230 -26.62 8.28 18.37
CA VAL A 230 -26.14 6.98 18.82
C VAL A 230 -25.33 6.31 17.73
N ARG A 231 -24.31 5.58 18.15
CA ARG A 231 -23.51 4.71 17.29
C ARG A 231 -23.96 3.26 17.46
N LYS A 232 -23.74 2.45 16.43
CA LYS A 232 -23.92 1.00 16.51
C LYS A 232 -23.18 0.44 17.72
N GLY A 233 -23.90 -0.31 18.55
CA GLY A 233 -23.39 -0.90 19.79
C GLY A 233 -23.60 -0.05 21.04
N ASP A 234 -24.07 1.20 20.93
CA ASP A 234 -24.33 2.03 22.11
C ASP A 234 -25.49 1.48 22.94
N LEU A 235 -25.36 1.55 24.26
CA LEU A 235 -26.42 1.16 25.20
C LEU A 235 -27.53 2.21 25.19
N ILE A 236 -28.70 1.85 24.67
CA ILE A 236 -29.84 2.78 24.49
C ILE A 236 -30.96 2.58 25.50
N ALA A 237 -31.13 1.37 26.03
CA ALA A 237 -32.18 1.07 26.99
C ALA A 237 -31.90 -0.22 27.78
N LEU A 238 -32.77 -0.50 28.75
CA LEU A 238 -32.87 -1.79 29.41
C LEU A 238 -34.25 -2.42 29.12
N SER A 239 -34.27 -3.70 28.75
CA SER A 239 -35.49 -4.47 28.51
C SER A 239 -36.34 -4.58 29.78
N GLY A 240 -37.63 -4.86 29.63
CA GLY A 240 -38.54 -4.87 30.76
C GLY A 240 -39.80 -5.68 30.50
N ASN A 241 -40.89 -5.21 31.11
CA ASN A 241 -42.23 -5.80 30.99
C ASN A 241 -43.32 -4.71 31.08
N SER A 242 -43.03 -3.50 30.59
CA SER A 242 -43.98 -2.38 30.66
C SER A 242 -45.06 -2.51 29.56
N GLY A 243 -46.21 -1.86 29.74
CA GLY A 243 -47.28 -1.92 28.73
C GLY A 243 -48.07 -3.22 28.76
N THR A 244 -48.59 -3.62 27.59
CA THR A 244 -49.35 -4.84 27.40
C THR A 244 -48.40 -5.99 27.05
N SER A 245 -47.84 -6.61 28.09
CA SER A 245 -46.90 -7.73 27.96
C SER A 245 -47.23 -8.83 28.97
N THR A 246 -47.09 -10.09 28.56
CA THR A 246 -47.36 -11.27 29.41
C THR A 246 -46.15 -11.70 30.24
N GLY A 247 -44.96 -11.22 29.92
CA GLY A 247 -43.73 -11.53 30.66
C GLY A 247 -42.52 -10.80 30.09
N PRO A 248 -41.38 -10.77 30.81
CA PRO A 248 -40.22 -9.98 30.40
C PRO A 248 -39.68 -10.36 29.00
N HIS A 249 -39.65 -9.36 28.11
CA HIS A 249 -39.10 -9.47 26.76
C HIS A 249 -38.84 -8.07 26.17
N LEU A 250 -38.08 -8.02 25.09
CA LEU A 250 -38.00 -6.86 24.21
C LEU A 250 -38.89 -7.11 23.00
N HIS A 251 -39.83 -6.21 22.74
CA HIS A 251 -40.48 -6.16 21.43
C HIS A 251 -39.66 -5.25 20.52
N TYR A 252 -39.16 -5.80 19.41
CA TYR A 252 -38.25 -5.15 18.49
C TYR A 252 -38.83 -5.12 17.07
N GLU A 253 -38.86 -3.94 16.44
CA GLU A 253 -39.26 -3.80 15.04
C GLU A 253 -38.14 -3.15 14.23
N VAL A 254 -38.03 -3.56 12.97
CA VAL A 254 -37.28 -2.86 11.92
C VAL A 254 -38.30 -2.34 10.93
N ARG A 255 -38.18 -1.07 10.54
CA ARG A 255 -39.07 -0.42 9.59
C ARG A 255 -38.28 0.23 8.48
N PHE A 256 -38.88 0.27 7.29
CA PHE A 256 -38.40 1.01 6.14
C PHE A 256 -39.52 1.88 5.60
N LEU A 257 -39.30 3.21 5.57
CA LEU A 257 -40.28 4.22 5.17
C LEU A 257 -41.64 4.03 5.87
N GLY A 258 -41.59 3.74 7.17
CA GLY A 258 -42.77 3.51 8.03
C GLY A 258 -43.37 2.09 7.97
N ARG A 259 -43.05 1.29 6.94
CA ARG A 259 -43.52 -0.09 6.80
C ARG A 259 -42.70 -1.03 7.67
N ALA A 260 -43.37 -1.88 8.45
CA ALA A 260 -42.71 -2.92 9.22
C ALA A 260 -42.13 -4.01 8.32
N LEU A 261 -40.90 -4.42 8.61
CA LEU A 261 -40.17 -5.50 7.95
C LEU A 261 -39.95 -6.64 8.93
N ASN A 262 -39.49 -7.79 8.42
CA ASN A 262 -39.17 -8.92 9.28
C ASN A 262 -37.82 -8.68 9.99
N PRO A 263 -37.77 -8.42 11.31
CA PRO A 263 -36.53 -8.09 12.00
C PRO A 263 -35.52 -9.26 12.01
N LYS A 264 -36.01 -10.50 11.84
CA LYS A 264 -35.15 -11.69 11.80
C LYS A 264 -34.09 -11.61 10.70
N TYR A 265 -34.43 -11.02 9.55
CA TYR A 265 -33.48 -10.92 8.44
C TYR A 265 -32.31 -9.99 8.78
N PHE A 266 -32.59 -8.89 9.49
CA PHE A 266 -31.59 -7.93 9.94
C PHE A 266 -30.77 -8.46 11.12
N ILE A 267 -31.39 -9.17 12.06
CA ILE A 267 -30.68 -9.81 13.19
C ILE A 267 -29.64 -10.82 12.70
N ASN A 268 -29.99 -11.58 11.67
CA ASN A 268 -29.13 -12.61 11.11
C ASN A 268 -28.14 -12.06 10.07
N TRP A 269 -28.16 -10.77 9.77
CA TRP A 269 -27.27 -10.17 8.78
C TRP A 269 -26.06 -9.51 9.45
N GLY A 270 -24.89 -9.69 8.85
CA GLY A 270 -23.62 -9.14 9.30
C GLY A 270 -22.54 -9.23 8.22
N PRO A 271 -21.28 -8.97 8.58
CA PRO A 271 -20.14 -9.01 7.64
C PRO A 271 -19.98 -10.36 6.95
N ASP A 272 -20.12 -11.46 7.69
CA ASP A 272 -19.81 -12.82 7.21
C ASP A 272 -20.85 -13.39 6.24
N ASN A 273 -22.04 -12.78 6.16
CA ASN A 273 -23.13 -13.22 5.32
C ASN A 273 -23.83 -12.04 4.65
N PHE A 274 -23.03 -11.15 4.08
CA PHE A 274 -23.48 -9.85 3.56
C PHE A 274 -24.65 -9.97 2.57
N ASP A 275 -24.68 -11.00 1.72
CA ASP A 275 -25.75 -11.17 0.72
C ASP A 275 -27.08 -11.66 1.30
N TYR A 276 -27.10 -12.08 2.56
CA TYR A 276 -28.26 -12.69 3.21
C TYR A 276 -29.48 -11.74 3.20
N LEU A 277 -29.30 -10.49 3.62
CA LEU A 277 -30.41 -9.54 3.75
C LEU A 277 -31.06 -9.23 2.40
N PHE A 278 -30.26 -8.98 1.37
CA PHE A 278 -30.72 -8.64 0.02
C PHE A 278 -31.57 -9.76 -0.60
N ASN A 279 -31.16 -11.01 -0.35
CA ASN A 279 -31.87 -12.18 -0.86
C ASN A 279 -33.21 -12.46 -0.16
N HIS A 280 -33.31 -12.12 1.13
CA HIS A 280 -34.47 -12.41 1.97
C HIS A 280 -35.48 -11.25 2.03
N GLU A 281 -35.03 -10.00 2.02
CA GLU A 281 -35.89 -8.82 2.09
C GLU A 281 -35.97 -8.12 0.72
N ARG A 282 -36.61 -8.78 -0.24
CA ARG A 282 -36.73 -8.28 -1.63
C ARG A 282 -37.71 -7.12 -1.81
N SER A 283 -38.35 -6.67 -0.73
CA SER A 283 -39.35 -5.61 -0.79
C SER A 283 -38.74 -4.19 -0.80
N ILE A 284 -37.42 -4.08 -0.66
CA ILE A 284 -36.64 -2.84 -0.76
C ILE A 284 -35.91 -2.85 -2.11
N GLN A 285 -35.86 -1.68 -2.77
CA GLN A 285 -35.05 -1.47 -3.97
C GLN A 285 -33.57 -1.28 -3.60
N TRP A 286 -32.89 -2.38 -3.29
CA TRP A 286 -31.52 -2.35 -2.78
C TRP A 286 -30.53 -1.70 -3.74
N ASP A 287 -30.64 -1.94 -5.04
CA ASP A 287 -29.72 -1.37 -6.04
C ASP A 287 -29.67 0.17 -5.99
N SER A 288 -30.82 0.80 -5.74
CA SER A 288 -30.90 2.25 -5.62
C SER A 288 -30.22 2.75 -4.35
N LEU A 289 -30.40 2.05 -3.23
CA LEU A 289 -29.75 2.41 -1.97
C LEU A 289 -28.23 2.19 -2.04
N VAL A 290 -27.80 1.08 -2.64
CA VAL A 290 -26.39 0.75 -2.89
C VAL A 290 -25.73 1.86 -3.69
N LYS A 291 -26.35 2.27 -4.81
CA LYS A 291 -25.82 3.34 -5.66
C LYS A 291 -25.66 4.67 -4.93
N VAL A 292 -26.60 5.03 -4.04
CA VAL A 292 -26.50 6.25 -3.23
C VAL A 292 -25.30 6.16 -2.28
N LEU A 293 -25.13 5.02 -1.59
CA LEU A 293 -24.01 4.81 -0.68
C LEU A 293 -22.66 4.74 -1.42
N GLU A 294 -22.59 4.08 -2.57
CA GLU A 294 -21.42 4.08 -3.45
C GLU A 294 -21.01 5.49 -3.86
N THR A 295 -21.98 6.33 -4.26
CA THR A 295 -21.72 7.72 -4.65
C THR A 295 -21.17 8.54 -3.46
N GLN A 296 -21.72 8.35 -2.26
CA GLN A 296 -21.25 9.05 -1.07
C GLN A 296 -19.86 8.58 -0.64
N VAL A 297 -19.61 7.27 -0.62
CA VAL A 297 -18.32 6.69 -0.22
C VAL A 297 -17.24 7.04 -1.22
N SER A 298 -17.50 6.93 -2.53
CA SER A 298 -16.55 7.33 -3.57
C SER A 298 -16.16 8.81 -3.47
N THR A 299 -17.12 9.71 -3.25
CA THR A 299 -16.85 11.13 -3.03
C THR A 299 -15.96 11.35 -1.81
N GLN A 300 -16.24 10.65 -0.70
CA GLN A 300 -15.44 10.76 0.52
C GLN A 300 -14.01 10.21 0.33
N LEU A 301 -13.86 9.10 -0.38
CA LEU A 301 -12.56 8.52 -0.71
C LEU A 301 -11.74 9.49 -1.58
N GLN A 302 -12.35 10.07 -2.62
CA GLN A 302 -11.71 11.09 -3.45
C GLN A 302 -11.23 12.29 -2.64
N LEU A 303 -12.07 12.83 -1.75
CA LEU A 303 -11.68 13.94 -0.87
C LEU A 303 -10.53 13.58 0.07
N SER A 304 -10.53 12.35 0.60
CA SER A 304 -9.46 11.87 1.48
C SER A 304 -8.12 11.70 0.75
N LEU A 305 -8.15 11.21 -0.49
CA LEU A 305 -6.97 11.05 -1.34
C LEU A 305 -6.38 12.42 -1.74
N HIS A 306 -7.23 13.40 -2.07
CA HIS A 306 -6.78 14.76 -2.38
C HIS A 306 -6.11 15.45 -1.17
N LYS A 307 -6.58 15.17 0.05
CA LYS A 307 -5.97 15.70 1.27
C LYS A 307 -4.62 15.07 1.62
N ALA A 308 -4.34 13.88 1.10
CA ALA A 308 -3.10 13.14 1.36
C ALA A 308 -1.92 13.59 0.48
N VAL A 309 -2.16 14.38 -0.58
CA VAL A 309 -1.09 15.00 -1.39
C VAL A 309 -0.64 16.28 -0.68
N PRO A 310 0.57 16.34 -0.09
CA PRO A 310 1.08 17.59 0.45
C PRO A 310 1.21 18.57 -0.72
N SER A 311 0.69 19.80 -0.57
CA SER A 311 1.04 20.88 -1.46
C SER A 311 2.56 21.04 -1.42
N LYS A 312 3.27 20.48 -2.41
CA LYS A 312 4.66 20.84 -2.65
C LYS A 312 4.63 22.34 -2.91
N GLY A 313 5.05 23.11 -1.91
CA GLY A 313 5.26 24.53 -2.03
C GLY A 313 6.18 24.75 -3.21
N ILE A 314 5.66 25.39 -4.24
CA ILE A 314 6.46 25.97 -5.29
C ILE A 314 7.11 27.20 -4.65
N SER A 315 8.30 27.00 -4.08
CA SER A 315 9.21 28.11 -3.78
C SER A 315 9.89 28.49 -5.09
N ASN A 316 9.44 29.60 -5.68
CA ASN A 316 10.17 30.33 -6.72
C ASN A 316 11.46 30.95 -6.16
#